data_AF-A0A818J7X2-F1
#
_entry.id   AF-A0A818J7X2-F1
#
_cell.length_a   1.000
_cell.length_b   1.000
_cell.length_c   1.000
_cell.angle_alpha   90.00
_cell.angle_beta   90.00
_cell.angle_gamma   90.00
#
_symmetry.space_group_name_H-M   'P 1'
#
loop_
_entity.id
_entity.type
_entity.pdbx_description
1 polymer ?
#
loop_
_entity_poly.entity_id
_entity_poly.type
_entity_poly.pdbx_seq_one_letter_code
_entity_poly.pdbx_strand_id
1 'polypeptide(L)'
;MWEKNQQPVGNYKIEPLGLFRGLGKHPKMGRVKKRINPEDIIINIGRETQIPKPPEGHHWKEVRHDNKQDERDRQKYEKARKLHRFIDKIRENYQTDWKNKEMRIHQRVVALYFICKLPRHVGKEKYEDETDTVDCCSLRVEHIKLFEKINTIGENVVEFDFLGKDWYQKPGVYFAIKRDHTLGREENKDIALGTSKLNYLDPRISVAWRKKWDVPIEEIYSKTQHDKLLWAVDMATADYHFYNYEGEIVLHNVDDEGQQRDSDDE
;
A
#
# COMPACT_ATOMS: atom_id res chain seq x y z
N MET A 1 -15.58 -2.33 -22.86
CA MET A 1 -16.14 -0.97 -23.05
C MET A 1 -16.21 -0.33 -21.67
N TRP A 2 -15.55 0.81 -21.49
CA TRP A 2 -15.67 1.64 -20.30
C TRP A 2 -16.15 3.01 -20.78
N GLU A 3 -17.29 3.48 -20.27
CA GLU A 3 -17.88 4.78 -20.66
C GLU A 3 -17.94 5.01 -22.18
N LYS A 4 -18.42 3.99 -22.92
CA LYS A 4 -18.55 4.01 -24.40
C LYS A 4 -17.22 4.00 -25.17
N ASN A 5 -16.07 3.91 -24.50
CA ASN A 5 -14.76 3.77 -25.11
C ASN A 5 -14.23 2.33 -25.02
N GLN A 6 -13.52 1.87 -26.06
CA GLN A 6 -12.81 0.60 -26.04
C GLN A 6 -11.51 0.75 -25.25
N GLN A 7 -11.34 -0.06 -24.21
CA GLN A 7 -10.16 -0.05 -23.35
C GLN A 7 -9.47 -1.43 -23.39
N PRO A 8 -8.13 -1.48 -23.41
CA PRO A 8 -7.39 -2.73 -23.32
C PRO A 8 -7.59 -3.35 -21.93
N VAL A 9 -7.90 -4.65 -21.90
CA VAL A 9 -7.96 -5.43 -20.65
C VAL A 9 -6.55 -5.94 -20.35
N GLY A 10 -6.10 -5.81 -19.09
CA GLY A 10 -4.78 -6.28 -18.66
C GLY A 10 -4.60 -7.79 -18.83
N ASN A 11 -4.93 -8.58 -17.81
CA ASN A 11 -4.83 -10.04 -17.87
C ASN A 11 -6.22 -10.66 -18.01
N TYR A 12 -6.58 -11.07 -19.23
CA TYR A 12 -7.83 -11.78 -19.52
C TYR A 12 -7.66 -13.31 -19.55
N LYS A 13 -6.41 -13.80 -19.67
CA LYS A 13 -6.10 -15.23 -19.59
C LYS A 13 -6.09 -15.64 -18.11
N ILE A 14 -6.95 -16.60 -17.77
CA ILE A 14 -7.00 -17.18 -16.44
C ILE A 14 -5.70 -17.93 -16.17
N GLU A 15 -5.19 -17.83 -14.93
CA GLU A 15 -3.98 -18.53 -14.53
C GLU A 15 -4.18 -20.06 -14.71
N PRO A 16 -3.26 -20.75 -15.42
CA PRO A 16 -3.39 -22.18 -15.65
C PRO A 16 -3.17 -23.00 -14.38
N LEU A 17 -3.59 -24.27 -14.43
CA LEU A 17 -3.17 -25.28 -13.44
C LEU A 17 -1.64 -25.30 -13.36
N GLY A 18 -1.10 -25.29 -12.15
CA GLY A 18 0.34 -25.29 -11.96
C GLY A 18 0.74 -25.56 -10.52
N LEU A 19 2.03 -25.38 -10.23
CA LEU A 19 2.53 -25.44 -8.86
C LEU A 19 2.61 -24.03 -8.28
N PHE A 20 2.25 -23.89 -7.02
CA PHE A 20 2.36 -22.65 -6.29
C PHE A 20 3.83 -22.32 -6.05
N ARG A 21 4.28 -21.21 -6.63
CA ARG A 21 5.63 -20.68 -6.50
C ARG A 21 5.59 -19.45 -5.60
N GLY A 22 5.42 -19.68 -4.30
CA GLY A 22 5.46 -18.62 -3.30
C GLY A 22 6.85 -17.98 -3.22
N LEU A 23 6.91 -16.72 -2.79
CA LEU A 23 8.18 -16.01 -2.59
C LEU A 23 8.84 -16.43 -1.26
N GLY A 24 10.17 -16.52 -1.24
CA GLY A 24 10.94 -16.92 -0.06
C GLY A 24 10.71 -18.38 0.36
N LYS A 25 10.82 -18.66 1.67
CA LYS A 25 10.57 -20.00 2.26
C LYS A 25 9.08 -20.24 2.51
N HIS A 26 8.25 -20.08 1.48
CA HIS A 26 6.79 -20.19 1.63
C HIS A 26 6.36 -21.64 1.92
N PRO A 27 5.58 -21.92 2.99
CA PRO A 27 5.24 -23.30 3.39
C PRO A 27 4.36 -24.05 2.37
N LYS A 28 3.58 -23.30 1.57
CA LYS A 28 2.78 -23.84 0.45
C LYS A 28 3.54 -23.98 -0.88
N MET A 29 4.84 -23.64 -0.95
CA MET A 29 5.59 -23.78 -2.20
C MET A 29 5.56 -25.23 -2.69
N GLY A 30 5.29 -25.41 -3.98
CA GLY A 30 5.13 -26.74 -4.58
C GLY A 30 3.74 -27.37 -4.44
N ARG A 31 2.79 -26.75 -3.71
CA ARG A 31 1.40 -27.21 -3.70
C ARG A 31 0.73 -26.96 -5.06
N VAL A 32 -0.23 -27.80 -5.44
CA VAL A 32 -0.97 -27.65 -6.69
C VAL A 32 -1.93 -26.45 -6.62
N LYS A 33 -1.77 -25.49 -7.53
CA LYS A 33 -2.78 -24.49 -7.86
C LYS A 33 -3.84 -25.17 -8.73
N LYS A 34 -5.05 -25.32 -8.19
CA LYS A 34 -6.18 -25.93 -8.92
C LYS A 34 -6.58 -25.07 -10.11
N ARG A 35 -7.15 -25.71 -11.12
CA ARG A 35 -7.76 -25.04 -12.27
C ARG A 35 -8.96 -24.23 -11.78
N ILE A 36 -9.05 -22.99 -12.21
CA ILE A 36 -10.21 -22.12 -11.96
C ILE A 36 -11.29 -22.49 -12.98
N ASN A 37 -12.49 -22.79 -12.50
CA ASN A 37 -13.66 -23.07 -13.34
C ASN A 37 -14.56 -21.82 -13.43
N PRO A 38 -15.49 -21.73 -14.40
CA PRO A 38 -16.46 -20.63 -14.47
C PRO A 38 -17.22 -20.37 -13.16
N GLU A 39 -17.52 -21.44 -12.42
CA GLU A 39 -18.22 -21.40 -11.13
C GLU A 39 -17.41 -20.74 -10.00
N ASP A 40 -16.11 -20.48 -10.23
CA ASP A 40 -15.25 -19.75 -9.31
C ASP A 40 -15.13 -18.26 -9.68
N ILE A 41 -15.60 -17.87 -10.87
CA ILE A 41 -15.37 -16.54 -11.45
C ILE A 41 -16.52 -15.61 -11.13
N ILE A 42 -16.17 -14.45 -10.56
CA ILE A 42 -17.10 -13.35 -10.33
C ILE A 42 -16.93 -12.30 -11.42
N ILE A 43 -17.98 -12.03 -12.18
CA ILE A 43 -17.99 -11.00 -13.22
C ILE A 43 -18.40 -9.67 -12.60
N ASN A 44 -17.56 -8.64 -12.74
CA ASN A 44 -17.95 -7.26 -12.42
C ASN A 44 -18.19 -6.47 -13.70
N ILE A 45 -19.42 -5.99 -13.92
CA ILE A 45 -19.82 -5.32 -15.16
C ILE A 45 -20.81 -4.17 -14.88
N GLY A 46 -21.04 -3.25 -15.82
CA GLY A 46 -22.09 -2.22 -15.68
C GLY A 46 -23.50 -2.83 -15.68
N ARG A 47 -24.44 -2.20 -14.95
CA ARG A 47 -25.83 -2.71 -14.80
C ARG A 47 -26.60 -2.85 -16.11
N GLU A 48 -26.31 -1.98 -17.07
CA GLU A 48 -27.00 -1.91 -18.37
C GLU A 48 -26.23 -2.62 -19.49
N THR A 49 -25.08 -3.22 -19.18
CA THR A 49 -24.21 -3.87 -20.16
C THR A 49 -24.56 -5.35 -20.29
N GLN A 50 -24.48 -5.88 -21.51
CA GLN A 50 -24.67 -7.31 -21.75
C GLN A 50 -23.62 -8.14 -20.99
N ILE A 51 -24.10 -9.04 -20.13
CA ILE A 51 -23.26 -9.96 -19.35
C ILE A 51 -22.65 -10.99 -20.31
N PRO A 52 -21.33 -11.27 -20.23
CA PRO A 52 -20.70 -12.30 -21.05
C PRO A 52 -21.30 -13.67 -20.72
N LYS A 53 -21.59 -14.47 -21.75
CA LYS A 53 -22.10 -15.83 -21.54
C LYS A 53 -20.98 -16.74 -21.03
N PRO A 54 -21.25 -17.58 -20.02
CA PRO A 54 -20.31 -18.63 -19.60
C PRO A 54 -20.14 -19.68 -20.71
N PRO A 55 -19.07 -20.49 -20.66
CA PRO A 55 -18.93 -21.66 -21.51
C PRO A 55 -20.14 -22.60 -21.44
N GLU A 56 -20.36 -23.40 -22.48
CA GLU A 56 -21.49 -24.32 -22.54
C GLU A 56 -21.53 -25.28 -21.34
N GLY A 57 -22.70 -25.40 -20.71
CA GLY A 57 -22.89 -26.22 -19.51
C GLY A 57 -22.43 -25.58 -18.19
N HIS A 58 -21.88 -24.37 -18.21
CA HIS A 58 -21.34 -23.70 -17.04
C HIS A 58 -22.13 -22.44 -16.64
N HIS A 59 -21.88 -21.96 -15.42
CA HIS A 59 -22.39 -20.68 -14.93
C HIS A 59 -21.29 -19.90 -14.18
N TRP A 60 -21.43 -18.57 -14.14
CA TRP A 60 -20.56 -17.74 -13.32
C TRP A 60 -20.91 -17.88 -11.84
N LYS A 61 -19.92 -17.73 -10.97
CA LYS A 61 -20.12 -17.72 -9.51
C LYS A 61 -21.11 -16.64 -9.08
N GLU A 62 -20.89 -15.44 -9.59
CA GLU A 62 -21.63 -14.24 -9.24
C GLU A 62 -21.44 -13.20 -10.34
N VAL A 63 -22.47 -12.39 -10.58
CA VAL A 63 -22.37 -11.16 -11.37
C VAL A 63 -22.67 -9.97 -10.46
N ARG A 64 -21.72 -9.04 -10.39
CA ARG A 64 -21.83 -7.82 -9.58
C ARG A 64 -21.61 -6.57 -10.43
N HIS A 65 -22.00 -5.44 -9.86
CA HIS A 65 -21.96 -4.13 -10.50
C HIS A 65 -21.35 -3.11 -9.53
N ASP A 66 -20.08 -3.30 -9.18
CA ASP A 66 -19.31 -2.42 -8.27
C ASP A 66 -18.42 -1.46 -9.06
N ASN A 67 -18.84 -0.19 -9.12
CA ASN A 67 -18.07 0.91 -9.71
C ASN A 67 -17.20 1.65 -8.67
N LYS A 68 -17.09 1.15 -7.42
CA LYS A 68 -16.43 1.89 -6.33
C LYS A 68 -14.91 1.78 -6.32
N GLN A 69 -14.28 1.08 -7.27
CA GLN A 69 -12.83 0.87 -7.23
C GLN A 69 -12.03 2.16 -7.39
N ASP A 70 -12.41 3.02 -8.34
CA ASP A 70 -11.74 4.30 -8.58
C ASP A 70 -11.99 5.26 -7.41
N GLU A 71 -13.20 5.24 -6.86
CA GLU A 71 -13.55 6.03 -5.69
C GLU A 71 -12.73 5.60 -4.46
N ARG A 72 -12.52 4.30 -4.25
CA ARG A 72 -11.65 3.79 -3.18
C ARG A 72 -10.20 4.24 -3.36
N ASP A 73 -9.67 4.19 -4.57
CA ASP A 73 -8.29 4.62 -4.86
C ASP A 73 -8.12 6.13 -4.68
N ARG A 74 -9.10 6.93 -5.09
CA ARG A 74 -9.15 8.38 -4.83
C ARG A 74 -9.20 8.68 -3.34
N GLN A 75 -10.11 8.04 -2.61
CA GLN A 75 -10.28 8.26 -1.16
C GLN A 75 -9.02 7.94 -0.35
N LYS A 76 -8.21 6.98 -0.80
CA LYS A 76 -6.89 6.69 -0.21
C LYS A 76 -5.99 7.93 -0.19
N TYR A 77 -5.90 8.65 -1.31
CA TYR A 77 -5.10 9.88 -1.40
C TYR A 77 -5.73 11.03 -0.62
N GLU A 78 -7.06 11.16 -0.61
CA GLU A 78 -7.75 12.17 0.22
C GLU A 78 -7.50 11.96 1.73
N LYS A 79 -7.48 10.70 2.19
CA LYS A 79 -7.07 10.40 3.58
C LYS A 79 -5.63 10.83 3.87
N ALA A 80 -4.71 10.62 2.93
CA ALA A 80 -3.33 11.06 3.08
C ALA A 80 -3.20 12.60 3.12
N ARG A 81 -3.97 13.32 2.30
CA ARG A 81 -4.06 14.79 2.34
C ARG A 81 -4.60 15.30 3.67
N LYS A 82 -5.65 14.65 4.19
CA LYS A 82 -6.21 14.96 5.51
C LYS A 82 -5.19 14.73 6.63
N LEU A 83 -4.46 13.62 6.59
CA LEU A 83 -3.42 13.31 7.56
C LEU A 83 -2.32 14.38 7.61
N HIS A 84 -1.94 14.95 6.46
CA HIS A 84 -0.90 15.98 6.39
C HIS A 84 -1.21 17.19 7.30
N ARG A 85 -2.49 17.58 7.45
CA ARG A 85 -2.89 18.70 8.32
C ARG A 85 -2.63 18.45 9.80
N PHE A 86 -2.60 17.18 10.21
CA PHE A 86 -2.44 16.79 11.62
C PHE A 86 -1.06 16.21 11.92
N ILE A 87 -0.19 16.08 10.92
CA ILE A 87 1.05 15.32 11.08
C ILE A 87 1.96 15.92 12.15
N ASP A 88 2.02 17.25 12.25
CA ASP A 88 2.88 17.92 13.23
C ASP A 88 2.31 17.77 14.63
N LYS A 89 0.99 17.92 14.81
CA LYS A 89 0.31 17.62 16.09
C LYS A 89 0.50 16.16 16.52
N ILE A 90 0.41 15.21 15.58
CA ILE A 90 0.66 13.78 15.86
C ILE A 90 2.12 13.57 16.30
N ARG A 91 3.06 14.27 15.66
CA ARG A 91 4.49 14.22 16.01
C ARG A 91 4.79 14.79 17.39
N GLU A 92 4.17 15.91 17.73
CA GLU A 92 4.27 16.49 19.06
C GLU A 92 3.71 15.53 20.12
N ASN A 93 2.50 14.99 19.90
CA ASN A 93 1.85 14.06 20.82
C ASN A 93 2.68 12.80 21.10
N TYR A 94 3.24 12.17 20.05
CA TYR A 94 4.02 10.96 20.29
C TYR A 94 5.38 11.29 20.94
N GLN A 95 5.95 12.48 20.71
CA GLN A 95 7.18 12.90 21.40
C GLN A 95 6.94 13.16 22.88
N THR A 96 5.78 13.71 23.26
CA THR A 96 5.42 13.84 24.67
C THR A 96 5.21 12.49 25.33
N ASP A 97 4.61 11.54 24.60
CA ASP A 97 4.34 10.20 25.10
C ASP A 97 5.60 9.34 25.28
N TRP A 98 6.77 9.73 24.75
CA TRP A 98 8.05 9.04 25.03
C TRP A 98 8.40 8.97 26.52
N LYS A 99 7.87 9.90 27.33
CA LYS A 99 8.10 9.94 28.78
C LYS A 99 6.94 9.40 29.60
N ASN A 100 5.93 8.82 28.94
CA ASN A 100 4.78 8.22 29.63
C ASN A 100 5.23 7.07 30.55
N LYS A 101 4.47 6.72 31.58
CA LYS A 101 4.81 5.58 32.47
C LYS A 101 4.22 4.26 31.98
N GLU A 102 3.21 4.31 31.11
CA GLU A 102 2.53 3.12 30.60
C GLU A 102 3.29 2.50 29.42
N MET A 103 3.71 1.26 29.58
CA MET A 103 4.47 0.51 28.56
C MET A 103 3.72 0.39 27.24
N ARG A 104 2.39 0.20 27.28
CA ARG A 104 1.56 0.11 26.07
C ARG A 104 1.63 1.40 25.25
N ILE A 105 1.65 2.56 25.91
CA ILE A 105 1.79 3.86 25.27
C ILE A 105 3.18 4.00 24.66
N HIS A 106 4.23 3.61 25.38
CA HIS A 106 5.60 3.60 24.85
C HIS A 106 5.76 2.73 23.61
N GLN A 107 5.28 1.48 23.64
CA GLN A 107 5.35 0.58 22.50
C GLN A 107 4.64 1.16 21.27
N ARG A 108 3.42 1.69 21.47
CA ARG A 108 2.63 2.33 20.39
C ARG A 108 3.40 3.51 19.77
N VAL A 109 4.01 4.33 20.60
CA VAL A 109 4.71 5.55 20.18
C VAL A 109 6.02 5.24 19.47
N VAL A 110 6.78 4.26 19.94
CA VAL A 110 8.00 3.79 19.26
C VAL A 110 7.66 3.19 17.90
N ALA A 111 6.60 2.37 17.82
CA ALA A 111 6.12 1.85 16.54
C ALA A 111 5.67 2.98 15.59
N LEU A 112 4.93 3.97 16.10
CA LEU A 112 4.52 5.14 15.31
C LEU A 112 5.72 5.95 14.82
N TYR A 113 6.74 6.13 15.64
CA TYR A 113 8.00 6.78 15.26
C TYR A 113 8.70 6.02 14.13
N PHE A 114 8.80 4.69 14.24
CA PHE A 114 9.35 3.85 13.18
C PHE A 114 8.55 3.97 11.89
N ILE A 115 7.22 3.92 11.92
CA ILE A 115 6.40 4.12 10.70
C ILE A 115 6.58 5.52 10.11
N CYS A 116 6.74 6.55 10.95
CA CYS A 116 6.90 7.93 10.50
C CYS A 116 8.27 8.23 9.89
N LYS A 117 9.34 7.59 10.40
CA LYS A 117 10.73 7.87 10.02
C LYS A 117 11.32 6.83 9.09
N LEU A 118 10.88 5.59 9.22
CA LEU A 118 11.26 4.47 8.38
C LEU A 118 10.02 4.19 7.52
N PRO A 119 10.10 4.27 6.17
CA PRO A 119 8.96 3.98 5.31
C PRO A 119 8.65 2.47 5.34
N ARG A 120 8.11 2.00 6.47
CA ARG A 120 7.81 0.61 6.78
C ARG A 120 6.30 0.43 6.87
N HIS A 121 5.84 -0.72 6.42
CA HIS A 121 4.44 -1.08 6.47
C HIS A 121 3.98 -1.30 7.92
N VAL A 122 2.72 -0.96 8.19
CA VAL A 122 2.03 -1.34 9.41
C VAL A 122 1.76 -2.84 9.30
N GLY A 123 2.58 -3.63 9.98
CA GLY A 123 2.51 -5.08 9.92
C GLY A 123 1.16 -5.62 10.34
N LYS A 124 0.70 -6.65 9.64
CA LYS A 124 -0.37 -7.52 10.13
C LYS A 124 0.24 -8.79 10.71
N GLU A 125 -0.42 -9.36 11.71
CA GLU A 125 -0.11 -10.72 12.14
C GLU A 125 -0.29 -11.68 10.96
N LYS A 126 0.65 -12.61 10.83
CA LYS A 126 0.67 -13.63 9.79
C LYS A 126 0.19 -14.94 10.37
N TYR A 127 -0.51 -15.70 9.55
CA TYR A 127 -0.93 -17.06 9.87
C TYR A 127 0.21 -18.05 9.59
N GLU A 128 0.13 -19.25 10.20
CA GLU A 128 1.16 -20.30 10.10
C GLU A 128 1.47 -20.75 8.67
N ASP A 129 0.59 -20.46 7.71
CA ASP A 129 0.64 -20.90 6.34
C ASP A 129 1.18 -19.85 5.34
N GLU A 130 1.77 -18.77 5.87
CA GLU A 130 2.43 -17.69 5.14
C GLU A 130 3.96 -17.68 5.35
N THR A 131 4.71 -17.02 4.46
CA THR A 131 6.15 -16.81 4.66
C THR A 131 6.40 -15.93 5.90
N ASP A 132 7.29 -16.36 6.79
CA ASP A 132 7.72 -15.55 7.95
C ASP A 132 8.46 -14.31 7.47
N THR A 133 7.81 -13.18 7.64
CA THR A 133 8.14 -11.88 7.11
C THR A 133 7.59 -10.91 8.15
N VAL A 134 8.36 -9.90 8.54
CA VAL A 134 7.94 -9.01 9.63
C VAL A 134 7.90 -7.57 9.18
N ASP A 135 7.10 -6.81 9.88
CA ASP A 135 6.82 -5.40 9.66
C ASP A 135 6.84 -4.69 11.03
N CYS A 136 6.58 -3.38 11.09
CA CYS A 136 6.85 -2.57 12.28
C CYS A 136 6.25 -3.11 13.59
N CYS A 137 5.01 -3.62 13.56
CA CYS A 137 4.31 -4.11 14.76
C CYS A 137 4.55 -5.60 15.06
N SER A 138 5.20 -6.33 14.15
CA SER A 138 5.52 -7.75 14.29
C SER A 138 7.01 -8.02 14.43
N LEU A 139 7.81 -6.97 14.70
CA LEU A 139 9.23 -7.11 15.01
C LEU A 139 9.42 -7.96 16.27
N ARG A 140 10.47 -8.79 16.24
CA ARG A 140 10.91 -9.65 17.34
C ARG A 140 12.26 -9.13 17.82
N VAL A 141 12.65 -9.51 19.04
CA VAL A 141 13.91 -9.06 19.66
C VAL A 141 15.12 -9.40 18.78
N GLU A 142 15.12 -10.55 18.12
CA GLU A 142 16.19 -10.98 17.21
C GLU A 142 16.41 -10.07 16.00
N HIS A 143 15.43 -9.25 15.63
CA HIS A 143 15.49 -8.36 14.46
C HIS A 143 16.16 -7.01 14.73
N ILE A 144 16.51 -6.72 15.99
CA ILE A 144 17.01 -5.42 16.41
C ILE A 144 18.28 -5.60 17.22
N LYS A 145 19.34 -4.89 16.84
CA LYS A 145 20.56 -4.76 17.65
C LYS A 145 20.78 -3.29 17.99
N LEU A 146 21.16 -3.03 19.24
CA LEU A 146 21.39 -1.69 19.76
C LEU A 146 22.89 -1.48 19.94
N PHE A 147 23.39 -0.36 19.45
CA PHE A 147 24.79 0.03 19.60
C PHE A 147 24.87 1.44 20.15
N GLU A 148 25.65 1.65 21.20
CA GLU A 148 25.88 2.99 21.76
C GLU A 148 26.60 3.89 20.74
N LYS A 149 27.56 3.32 19.99
CA LYS A 149 28.29 4.02 18.96
C LYS A 149 28.80 3.08 17.88
N ILE A 150 28.66 3.49 16.62
CA ILE A 150 29.35 2.89 15.47
C ILE A 150 30.11 4.01 14.76
N ASN A 151 31.43 3.90 14.70
CA ASN A 151 32.33 4.98 14.24
C ASN A 151 31.98 5.55 12.85
N THR A 152 31.41 4.74 11.97
CA THR A 152 31.02 5.12 10.61
C THR A 152 29.65 5.78 10.52
N ILE A 153 28.80 5.65 11.55
CA ILE A 153 27.38 6.02 11.52
C ILE A 153 27.11 7.10 12.56
N GLY A 154 27.39 6.86 13.84
CA GLY A 154 27.16 7.82 14.92
C GLY A 154 26.89 7.14 16.27
N GLU A 155 26.22 7.87 17.16
CA GLU A 155 25.80 7.41 18.50
C GLU A 155 24.31 7.00 18.50
N ASN A 156 23.90 6.16 19.46
CA ASN A 156 22.54 5.63 19.63
C ASN A 156 21.99 4.95 18.35
N VAL A 157 22.74 3.97 17.84
CA VAL A 157 22.44 3.30 16.59
C VAL A 157 21.55 2.08 16.82
N VAL A 158 20.48 1.99 16.03
CA VAL A 158 19.60 0.82 15.96
C VAL A 158 19.82 0.14 14.62
N GLU A 159 20.37 -1.06 14.65
CA GLU A 159 20.49 -1.93 13.48
C GLU A 159 19.24 -2.78 13.36
N PHE A 160 18.65 -2.78 12.17
CA PHE A 160 17.52 -3.64 11.84
C PHE A 160 17.95 -4.71 10.85
N ASP A 161 17.69 -5.96 11.19
CA ASP A 161 17.96 -7.11 10.33
C ASP A 161 16.75 -8.04 10.31
N PHE A 162 15.93 -7.91 9.26
CA PHE A 162 14.73 -8.72 9.09
C PHE A 162 14.28 -8.79 7.62
N LEU A 163 13.41 -9.74 7.34
CA LEU A 163 12.79 -9.92 6.02
C LEU A 163 11.43 -9.22 5.98
N GLY A 164 11.33 -8.13 5.22
CA GLY A 164 10.09 -7.39 4.99
C GLY A 164 9.24 -7.95 3.85
N LYS A 165 8.05 -7.36 3.65
CA LYS A 165 7.19 -7.66 2.50
C LYS A 165 7.96 -7.39 1.19
N ASP A 166 7.98 -8.39 0.29
CA ASP A 166 8.73 -8.43 -0.97
C ASP A 166 10.25 -8.74 -0.91
N TRP A 167 10.70 -9.53 0.09
CA TRP A 167 12.00 -10.24 0.17
C TRP A 167 13.30 -9.47 -0.14
N TYR A 168 13.28 -8.14 -0.19
CA TYR A 168 14.51 -7.36 -0.23
C TYR A 168 15.21 -7.44 1.13
N GLN A 169 16.13 -8.40 1.25
CA GLN A 169 17.15 -8.39 2.28
C GLN A 169 18.03 -7.15 1.99
N LYS A 170 17.83 -6.06 2.74
CA LYS A 170 18.83 -5.00 2.81
C LYS A 170 19.78 -5.36 3.94
N PRO A 171 20.94 -6.00 3.68
CA PRO A 171 21.90 -6.25 4.74
C PRO A 171 22.33 -4.90 5.35
N GLY A 172 22.19 -4.78 6.67
CA GLY A 172 22.71 -3.65 7.44
C GLY A 172 22.07 -2.29 7.09
N VAL A 173 20.79 -2.11 7.39
CA VAL A 173 20.23 -0.75 7.40
C VAL A 173 20.61 -0.06 8.71
N TYR A 174 21.72 0.66 8.66
CA TYR A 174 22.19 1.50 9.76
C TYR A 174 21.59 2.89 9.66
N PHE A 175 20.86 3.33 10.68
CA PHE A 175 20.39 4.72 10.76
C PHE A 175 21.21 5.49 11.78
N ALA A 176 22.01 6.44 11.30
CA ALA A 176 22.31 7.65 12.06
C ALA A 176 21.37 8.76 11.59
N ILE A 177 20.94 9.59 12.53
CA ILE A 177 20.11 10.76 12.24
C ILE A 177 20.98 11.79 11.51
N LYS A 178 21.02 11.72 10.17
CA LYS A 178 21.52 12.80 9.31
C LYS A 178 20.58 13.02 8.13
N ARG A 179 20.29 14.29 7.84
CA ARG A 179 19.62 14.73 6.61
C ARG A 179 20.66 14.66 5.50
N ASP A 180 20.41 13.91 4.45
CA ASP A 180 21.18 14.06 3.22
C ASP A 180 20.24 14.18 2.01
N HIS A 181 20.60 15.14 1.15
CA HIS A 181 19.91 15.50 -0.08
C HIS A 181 20.95 15.42 -1.18
N THR A 182 20.83 14.43 -2.06
CA THR A 182 21.07 14.45 -3.52
C THR A 182 21.25 13.01 -3.99
N LEU A 183 20.53 12.60 -5.04
CA LEU A 183 20.81 11.35 -5.75
C LEU A 183 20.94 11.65 -7.25
N GLY A 184 22.06 11.18 -7.81
CA GLY A 184 22.45 11.35 -9.20
C GLY A 184 21.95 10.23 -10.13
N ARG A 185 22.18 10.42 -11.43
CA ARG A 185 21.53 9.71 -12.55
C ARG A 185 21.92 8.24 -12.76
N GLU A 186 22.84 7.65 -11.99
CA GLU A 186 23.35 6.28 -12.20
C GLU A 186 22.72 5.18 -11.32
N GLU A 187 21.87 5.52 -10.35
CA GLU A 187 21.39 4.57 -9.32
C GLU A 187 20.14 3.74 -9.67
N ASN A 188 19.60 3.87 -10.89
CA ASN A 188 18.29 3.30 -11.21
C ASN A 188 18.27 1.81 -11.58
N LYS A 189 19.41 1.11 -11.61
CA LYS A 189 19.45 -0.32 -12.02
C LYS A 189 18.77 -1.25 -11.01
N ASP A 190 18.78 -0.87 -9.72
CA ASP A 190 18.26 -1.70 -8.62
C ASP A 190 16.95 -1.14 -8.01
N ILE A 191 16.36 -0.10 -8.61
CA ILE A 191 15.19 0.59 -8.06
C ILE A 191 13.92 0.26 -8.86
N ALA A 192 12.99 -0.46 -8.23
CA ALA A 192 11.68 -0.76 -8.82
C ALA A 192 10.71 0.43 -8.65
N LEU A 193 10.60 1.27 -9.68
CA LEU A 193 9.77 2.49 -9.65
C LEU A 193 8.26 2.25 -9.89
N GLY A 194 7.87 1.09 -10.42
CA GLY A 194 6.48 0.84 -10.86
C GLY A 194 5.47 0.84 -9.71
N THR A 195 5.82 0.21 -8.58
CA THR A 195 4.91 0.05 -7.43
C THR A 195 4.67 1.38 -6.72
N SER A 196 5.72 2.17 -6.49
CA SER A 196 5.63 3.52 -5.90
C SER A 196 4.75 4.43 -6.74
N LYS A 197 5.01 4.46 -8.05
CA LYS A 197 4.30 5.29 -9.03
C LYS A 197 2.80 5.03 -9.12
N LEU A 198 2.35 3.79 -8.95
CA LEU A 198 0.93 3.43 -9.12
C LEU A 198 0.13 3.41 -7.83
N ASN A 199 0.77 3.16 -6.69
CA ASN A 199 0.04 2.87 -5.45
C ASN A 199 0.29 3.86 -4.32
N TYR A 200 1.42 4.57 -4.34
CA TYR A 200 1.87 5.40 -3.20
C TYR A 200 1.99 6.89 -3.55
N LEU A 201 2.06 7.23 -4.83
CA LEU A 201 2.08 8.62 -5.31
C LEU A 201 0.69 8.99 -5.82
N ASP A 202 0.17 10.13 -5.35
CA ASP A 202 -1.09 10.66 -5.87
C ASP A 202 -0.91 11.04 -7.35
N PRO A 203 -1.60 10.37 -8.28
CA PRO A 203 -1.44 10.57 -9.71
C PRO A 203 -1.74 12.00 -10.16
N ARG A 204 -2.57 12.74 -9.41
CA ARG A 204 -2.92 14.13 -9.71
C ARG A 204 -1.72 15.05 -9.65
N ILE A 205 -0.69 14.71 -8.85
CA ILE A 205 0.56 15.48 -8.80
C ILE A 205 1.26 15.43 -10.16
N SER A 206 1.42 14.23 -10.73
CA SER A 206 2.05 14.03 -12.04
C SER A 206 1.20 14.66 -13.16
N VAL A 207 -0.13 14.56 -13.05
CA VAL A 207 -1.06 15.19 -14.01
C VAL A 207 -0.98 16.72 -13.95
N ALA A 208 -0.94 17.32 -12.76
CA ALA A 208 -0.79 18.76 -12.62
C ALA A 208 0.52 19.26 -13.22
N TRP A 209 1.61 18.55 -12.90
CA TRP A 209 2.93 18.84 -13.44
C TRP A 209 2.95 18.79 -14.97
N ARG A 210 2.37 17.75 -15.58
CA ARG A 210 2.35 17.61 -17.05
C ARG A 210 1.48 18.66 -17.75
N LYS A 211 0.40 19.12 -17.10
CA LYS A 211 -0.44 20.21 -17.61
C LYS A 211 0.29 21.55 -17.50
N LYS A 212 1.06 21.75 -16.43
CA LYS A 212 1.83 22.97 -16.19
C LYS A 212 3.01 23.15 -17.16
N TRP A 213 3.66 22.06 -17.53
CA TRP A 213 4.86 22.07 -18.40
C TRP A 213 4.61 21.55 -19.81
N ASP A 214 3.34 21.34 -20.17
CA ASP A 214 2.92 20.82 -21.47
C ASP A 214 3.64 19.53 -21.92
N VAL A 215 3.78 18.59 -20.98
CA VAL A 215 4.42 17.28 -21.24
C VAL A 215 3.34 16.28 -21.68
N PRO A 216 3.55 15.51 -22.77
CA PRO A 216 2.63 14.44 -23.18
C PRO A 216 2.43 13.40 -22.08
N ILE A 217 1.22 12.85 -21.96
CA ILE A 217 0.90 11.92 -20.87
C ILE A 217 1.61 10.57 -21.04
N GLU A 218 1.94 10.21 -22.28
CA GLU A 218 2.61 8.98 -22.69
C GLU A 218 4.07 8.93 -22.20
N GLU A 219 4.71 10.09 -22.02
CA GLU A 219 6.05 10.21 -21.43
C GLU A 219 6.06 9.89 -19.93
N ILE A 220 4.89 10.00 -19.29
CA ILE A 220 4.73 9.77 -17.85
C ILE A 220 4.08 8.43 -17.58
N TYR A 221 3.01 8.06 -18.27
CA TYR A 221 2.27 6.84 -18.01
C TYR A 221 2.17 5.98 -19.27
N SER A 222 2.43 4.69 -19.13
CA SER A 222 2.09 3.76 -20.21
C SER A 222 0.57 3.70 -20.40
N LYS A 223 0.11 3.24 -21.56
CA LYS A 223 -1.33 3.15 -21.87
C LYS A 223 -2.14 2.49 -20.75
N THR A 224 -1.70 1.34 -20.25
CA THR A 224 -2.36 0.63 -19.13
C THR A 224 -2.39 1.45 -17.83
N GLN A 225 -1.34 2.23 -17.56
CA GLN A 225 -1.29 3.08 -16.37
C GLN A 225 -2.21 4.29 -16.51
N HIS A 226 -2.24 4.89 -17.69
CA HIS A 226 -3.15 5.97 -18.04
C HIS A 226 -4.61 5.55 -17.84
N ASP A 227 -5.00 4.38 -18.39
CA ASP A 227 -6.39 3.89 -18.30
C ASP A 227 -6.82 3.65 -16.85
N LYS A 228 -5.90 3.20 -15.98
CA LYS A 228 -6.17 3.02 -14.54
C LYS A 228 -6.31 4.34 -13.78
N LEU A 229 -5.65 5.40 -14.25
CA LEU A 229 -5.55 6.68 -13.55
C LEU A 229 -6.40 7.77 -14.23
N LEU A 230 -7.34 7.37 -15.09
CA LEU A 230 -8.18 8.28 -15.88
C LEU A 230 -8.92 9.28 -14.98
N TRP A 231 -9.46 8.80 -13.85
CA TRP A 231 -10.12 9.64 -12.84
C TRP A 231 -9.26 10.84 -12.40
N ALA A 232 -7.93 10.66 -12.31
CA ALA A 232 -6.99 11.70 -11.91
C ALA A 232 -6.65 12.65 -13.07
N VAL A 233 -6.56 12.11 -14.29
CA VAL A 233 -6.31 12.87 -15.53
C VAL A 233 -7.44 13.86 -15.80
N ASP A 234 -8.68 13.39 -15.66
CA ASP A 234 -9.89 14.16 -15.95
C ASP A 234 -10.09 15.28 -14.92
N MET A 235 -9.78 15.04 -13.65
CA MET A 235 -10.10 15.99 -12.57
C MET A 235 -9.00 17.00 -12.23
N ALA A 236 -7.71 16.66 -12.42
CA ALA A 236 -6.63 17.52 -11.91
C ALA A 236 -6.34 18.69 -12.85
N THR A 237 -6.27 19.91 -12.32
CA THR A 237 -5.81 21.10 -13.08
C THR A 237 -4.29 21.28 -12.96
N ALA A 238 -3.72 22.21 -13.75
CA ALA A 238 -2.29 22.56 -13.68
C ALA A 238 -1.90 23.16 -12.30
N ASP A 239 -2.89 23.64 -11.56
CA ASP A 239 -2.78 24.36 -10.29
C ASP A 239 -3.04 23.45 -9.08
N TYR A 240 -3.20 22.15 -9.33
CA TYR A 240 -3.40 21.18 -8.25
C TYR A 240 -2.16 21.10 -7.35
N HIS A 241 -2.39 21.32 -6.06
CA HIS A 241 -1.41 21.16 -5.00
C HIS A 241 -1.92 20.13 -3.98
N PHE A 242 -1.16 19.05 -3.80
CA PHE A 242 -1.54 17.96 -2.88
C PHE A 242 -1.78 18.47 -1.44
N TYR A 243 -0.98 19.43 -0.98
CA TYR A 243 -1.05 19.94 0.39
C TYR A 243 -2.08 21.06 0.60
N ASN A 244 -2.57 21.70 -0.47
CA ASN A 244 -3.58 22.75 -0.38
C ASN A 244 -4.98 22.11 -0.42
N TYR A 245 -5.40 21.51 0.70
CA TYR A 245 -6.72 20.91 0.84
C TYR A 245 -7.64 21.79 1.71
N GLU A 246 -8.64 22.40 1.08
CA GLU A 246 -9.63 23.28 1.74
C GLU A 246 -10.95 22.57 2.12
N GLY A 247 -11.06 21.25 1.92
CA GLY A 247 -12.28 20.51 2.21
C GLY A 247 -12.62 20.43 3.71
N GLU A 248 -13.91 20.39 4.02
CA GLU A 248 -14.43 20.26 5.39
C GLU A 248 -14.05 18.93 6.04
N ILE A 249 -13.80 18.98 7.35
CA ILE A 249 -13.48 17.82 8.17
C ILE A 249 -14.79 17.26 8.72
N VAL A 250 -15.31 16.19 8.12
CA VAL A 250 -16.31 15.35 8.77
C VAL A 250 -15.56 14.37 9.67
N LEU A 251 -15.50 14.67 10.97
CA LEU A 251 -15.08 13.71 11.98
C LEU A 251 -16.22 12.70 12.12
N HIS A 252 -16.10 11.53 11.48
CA HIS A 252 -16.84 10.38 11.97
C HIS A 252 -16.13 9.94 13.24
N ASN A 253 -16.80 10.12 14.38
CA ASN A 253 -16.43 9.44 15.62
C ASN A 253 -16.34 7.96 15.27
N VAL A 254 -15.13 7.41 15.34
CA VAL A 254 -14.96 5.96 15.36
C VAL A 254 -15.33 5.59 16.77
N ASP A 255 -16.61 5.30 16.98
CA ASP A 255 -17.07 4.75 18.24
C ASP A 255 -16.32 3.43 18.46
N ASP A 256 -15.73 3.34 19.65
CA ASP A 256 -15.11 2.14 20.20
C ASP A 256 -16.17 1.00 20.23
N GLU A 257 -16.26 0.18 19.19
CA GLU A 257 -16.82 -1.17 19.33
C GLU A 257 -15.77 -2.11 19.92
N GLY A 258 -15.52 -1.87 21.20
CA GLY A 258 -14.89 -2.82 22.12
C GLY A 258 -15.88 -3.19 23.21
N GLN A 259 -16.82 -4.08 22.91
CA GLN A 259 -17.72 -4.79 23.85
C GLN A 259 -18.52 -5.79 23.00
N GLN A 260 -18.80 -7.04 23.38
CA GLN A 260 -18.47 -7.91 24.49
C GLN A 260 -18.97 -9.27 23.98
N ARG A 261 -18.14 -10.33 24.01
CA ARG A 261 -18.67 -11.68 23.79
C ARG A 261 -19.36 -12.07 25.08
N ASP A 262 -20.67 -11.89 25.11
CA ASP A 262 -21.53 -12.46 26.14
C ASP A 262 -21.42 -13.98 26.07
N SER A 263 -21.14 -14.53 27.25
CA SER A 263 -21.50 -15.85 27.68
C SER A 263 -22.97 -16.12 27.37
N ASP A 264 -23.26 -17.24 26.73
CA ASP A 264 -24.15 -18.28 27.24
C ASP A 264 -24.44 -19.24 26.07
N ASP A 265 -24.07 -20.51 26.25
CA ASP A 265 -24.82 -21.64 25.73
C ASP A 265 -24.40 -22.88 26.54
N GLU A 266 -25.39 -23.34 27.30
CA GLU A 266 -25.67 -24.61 28.00
C GLU A 266 -24.67 -25.78 27.86
#